data_AF-A0A7V9UTS9-F1
#
_entry.id   AF-A0A7V9UTS9-F1
#
_cell.length_a   1.000
_cell.length_b   1.000
_cell.length_c   1.000
_cell.angle_alpha   90.00
_cell.angle_beta   90.00
_cell.angle_gamma   90.00
#
_symmetry.space_group_name_H-M   'P 1'
#
loop_
_entity.id
_entity.type
_entity.pdbx_description
1 polymer ?
#
loop_
_entity_poly.entity_id
_entity_poly.type
_entity_poly.pdbx_seq_one_letter_code
_entity_poly.pdbx_strand_id
1 'polypeptide(L)' 'IALDAIGAGVGELVFWCRGKEASFPFKRDNTPTDCTIVGIVDSDKHVFSGKR' A
#
# COMPACT_ATOMS: atom_id res chain seq x y z
N ILE A 1 1.80 -0.49 -10.82
CA ILE A 1 0.69 -1.43 -10.51
C ILE A 1 1.04 -2.09 -9.20
N ALA A 2 0.11 -2.16 -8.24
CA ALA A 2 0.30 -2.78 -6.93
C ALA A 2 -0.81 -3.81 -6.70
N LEU A 3 -0.50 -4.87 -5.96
CA LEU A 3 -1.53 -5.72 -5.37
C LEU A 3 -2.17 -5.01 -4.18
N ASP A 4 -3.42 -5.35 -3.90
CA ASP A 4 -4.14 -4.83 -2.74
C ASP A 4 -4.44 -5.96 -1.75
N ALA A 5 -3.97 -5.80 -0.52
CA ALA A 5 -4.20 -6.72 0.58
C ALA A 5 -5.23 -6.20 1.60
N ILE A 6 -5.72 -4.97 1.43
CA ILE A 6 -6.49 -4.22 2.42
C ILE A 6 -7.92 -3.94 1.94
N GLY A 7 -8.14 -3.83 0.63
CA GLY A 7 -9.43 -3.49 0.04
C GLY A 7 -9.57 -1.98 -0.22
N ALA A 8 -8.52 -1.35 -0.74
CA ALA A 8 -8.51 0.06 -1.08
C ALA A 8 -9.47 0.37 -2.26
N GLY A 9 -10.29 1.39 -2.07
CA GLY A 9 -11.19 1.94 -3.07
C GLY A 9 -10.50 2.92 -4.02
N VAL A 10 -11.18 3.21 -5.14
CA VAL A 10 -10.71 4.21 -6.10
C VAL A 10 -10.72 5.60 -5.46
N GLY A 11 -9.58 6.29 -5.56
CA GLY A 11 -9.41 7.65 -5.04
C GLY A 11 -8.87 7.72 -3.61
N GLU A 12 -8.71 6.58 -2.93
CA GLU A 12 -8.10 6.54 -1.61
C GLU A 12 -6.58 6.74 -1.67
N LEU A 13 -6.04 7.41 -0.65
CA LEU A 13 -4.60 7.53 -0.47
C LEU A 13 -4.10 6.29 0.28
N VAL A 14 -3.13 5.60 -0.30
CA VAL A 14 -2.65 4.31 0.21
C VAL A 14 -1.18 4.35 0.61
N PHE A 15 -0.82 3.52 1.60
CA PHE A 15 0.56 3.21 1.94
C PHE A 15 0.92 1.85 1.32
N TRP A 16 2.07 1.78 0.65
CA TRP A 16 2.47 0.60 -0.11
C TRP A 16 3.97 0.33 0.03
N CYS A 17 4.34 -0.94 -0.08
CA CYS A 17 5.73 -1.40 0.05
C CYS A 17 6.22 -2.04 -1.24
N ARG A 18 7.54 -1.97 -1.46
CA ARG A 18 8.27 -2.62 -2.57
C ARG A 18 9.14 -3.78 -2.10
N GLY A 19 9.63 -4.58 -3.06
CA GLY A 19 10.66 -5.60 -2.82
C GLY A 19 10.13 -6.81 -2.05
N LYS A 20 11.00 -7.48 -1.28
CA LYS A 20 10.64 -8.72 -0.56
C LYS A 20 9.45 -8.51 0.39
N GLU A 21 9.41 -7.37 1.07
CA GLU A 21 8.37 -7.02 2.04
C GLU A 21 6.97 -6.91 1.40
N ALA A 22 6.87 -6.65 0.09
CA ALA A 22 5.58 -6.58 -0.60
C ALA A 22 4.81 -7.92 -0.59
N SER A 23 5.51 -9.04 -0.40
CA SER A 23 4.90 -10.37 -0.33
C SER A 23 4.32 -10.71 1.06
N PHE A 24 4.67 -9.93 2.09
CA PHE A 24 4.39 -10.26 3.50
C PHE A 24 2.91 -10.28 3.89
N PRO A 25 2.05 -9.42 3.32
CA PRO A 25 0.61 -9.52 3.53
C PRO A 25 -0.02 -10.78 2.94
N PHE A 26 0.70 -11.48 2.06
CA PHE A 26 0.28 -12.71 1.40
C PHE A 26 1.14 -13.90 1.88
N LYS A 27 1.27 -14.94 1.03
CA LYS A 27 2.21 -16.04 1.26
C LYS A 27 3.62 -15.56 0.92
N ARG A 28 4.27 -14.92 1.89
CA ARG A 28 5.63 -14.34 1.86
C ARG A 28 6.57 -14.93 0.78
N ASP A 29 6.93 -16.21 0.84
CA ASP A 29 7.95 -16.75 -0.07
C ASP A 29 7.42 -17.21 -1.44
N ASN A 30 6.10 -17.24 -1.63
CA ASN A 30 5.45 -17.81 -2.83
C ASN A 30 4.65 -16.79 -3.64
N THR A 31 4.55 -15.54 -3.18
CA THR A 31 3.77 -14.52 -3.87
C THR A 31 4.70 -13.71 -4.76
N PRO A 32 4.61 -13.83 -6.10
CA PRO A 32 5.49 -13.13 -7.03
C PRO A 32 5.04 -11.67 -7.19
N THR A 33 5.15 -10.90 -6.11
CA THR A 33 4.85 -9.46 -6.09
C THR A 33 6.05 -8.69 -5.57
N ASP A 34 6.31 -7.55 -6.19
CA ASP A 34 7.30 -6.58 -5.75
C ASP A 34 6.64 -5.28 -5.29
N CYS A 35 5.31 -5.24 -5.17
CA CYS A 35 4.50 -4.05 -4.98
C CYS A 35 3.13 -4.38 -4.39
N THR A 36 2.88 -3.97 -3.14
CA THR A 36 1.62 -4.26 -2.44
C THR A 36 1.18 -3.10 -1.56
N ILE A 37 -0.11 -2.76 -1.61
CA ILE A 37 -0.79 -1.85 -0.68
C ILE A 37 -0.94 -2.56 0.67
N VAL A 38 -0.47 -1.92 1.73
CA VAL A 38 -0.45 -2.46 3.10
C VAL A 38 -1.26 -1.62 4.08
N GLY A 39 -1.79 -0.48 3.66
CA GLY A 39 -2.68 0.34 4.48
C GLY A 39 -3.35 1.46 3.69
N ILE A 40 -4.43 1.99 4.26
CA ILE A 40 -5.14 3.18 3.78
C ILE A 40 -4.80 4.33 4.72
N VAL A 41 -4.55 5.51 4.17
CA VAL A 41 -4.24 6.71 4.94
C VAL A 41 -5.55 7.35 5.42
N ASP A 42 -5.67 7.55 6.74
CA ASP A 42 -6.86 8.12 7.37
C ASP A 42 -7.08 9.61 7.05
N SER A 43 -6.01 10.41 7.01
CA SER A 43 -6.08 11.81 6.62
C SER A 43 -4.85 12.25 5.83
N ASP A 44 -5.11 13.00 4.76
CA ASP A 44 -4.13 13.68 3.93
C ASP A 44 -3.23 14.63 4.75
N LYS A 45 -3.74 15.23 5.83
CA LYS A 45 -2.95 16.08 6.75
C LYS A 45 -1.79 15.33 7.42
N HIS A 46 -1.90 14.02 7.61
CA HIS A 46 -0.82 13.20 8.18
C HIS A 46 0.34 12.99 7.20
N VAL A 47 0.12 13.24 5.90
CA VAL A 47 1.10 13.00 4.83
C VAL A 47 1.57 14.31 4.21
N PHE A 48 0.68 15.27 4.03
CA PHE A 48 0.96 16.55 3.41
C PHE A 48 0.91 17.67 4.47
N SER A 49 2.09 18.10 4.92
CA SER A 49 2.23 19.30 5.75
C SER A 49 2.29 20.54 4.86
N GLY A 50 1.11 21.10 4.54
CA GLY A 50 0.98 22.41 3.88
C GLY A 50 0.97 22.37 2.34
N LYS A 51 -0.14 22.88 1.79
CA LYS A 51 -0.43 23.18 0.37
C LYS A 51 -0.54 21.98 -0.58
N ARG A 52 -1.75 21.78 -1.10
CA ARG A 52 -1.94 21.61 -2.54
C ARG A 52 -2.04 22.99 -3.18
#